data_AF-A0A7K5R9B0-F1
#
_entry.id   AF-A0A7K5R9B0-F1
#
_cell.length_a   1.000
_cell.length_b   1.000
_cell.length_c   1.000
_cell.angle_alpha   90.00
_cell.angle_beta   90.00
_cell.angle_gamma   90.00
#
_symmetry.space_group_name_H-M   'P 1'
#
loop_
_entity.id
_entity.type
_entity.pdbx_description
1 polymer ?
#
loop_
_entity_poly.entity_id
_entity_poly.type
_entity_poly.pdbx_seq_one_letter_code
_entity_poly.pdbx_strand_id
1 'polypeptide(L)'
;MELPSTKDFHWKSLAPLPSRRVYSTLVEAGGQVFAVGGCDDNGVAVDSFEVYSPEADQWASLPAMPTARAGVAVTVLGKRIMVVGGVGANQLPLKVVEVFHTDEGRWRKRSSLREAAMGISVTAKGKVYAAGGMGSDLRPHNFLQHYDVLKDIWVSLAAMPTPRYAATSILRGTKIYVLGGRQSKYAVNAFEVFDTDTRSWTKFPNIPNKRAFSSFVPTEEKLFSLGGLRQGRLYRQPKFMRTVDVFDLEQGGWMKMERSCYLKKRRADFVAGYLRGRVVVAGGLGNQPTVLESAEAFHPEKNKWESLPPMPTPRCACSSIALRDCLLAVGGVSQGLSTAVEALCLSDS
;
A
#
# COMPACT_ATOMS: atom_id res chain seq x y z
N MET A 1 -7.83 26.39 4.83
CA MET A 1 -8.70 25.53 5.65
C MET A 1 -7.93 25.21 6.91
N GLU A 2 -8.52 25.39 8.08
CA GLU A 2 -7.83 25.19 9.37
C GLU A 2 -7.47 23.71 9.56
N LEU A 3 -6.32 23.43 10.16
CA LEU A 3 -5.87 22.07 10.42
C LEU A 3 -6.77 21.44 11.50
N PRO A 4 -7.40 20.28 11.28
CA PRO A 4 -8.33 19.69 12.25
C PRO A 4 -7.63 19.37 13.57
N SER A 5 -8.36 19.48 14.67
CA SER A 5 -7.91 19.07 16.00
C SER A 5 -7.97 17.55 16.13
N THR A 6 -7.19 16.96 17.04
CA THR A 6 -7.27 15.52 17.32
C THR A 6 -8.63 15.08 17.87
N LYS A 7 -9.42 16.02 18.41
CA LYS A 7 -10.76 15.77 18.93
C LYS A 7 -11.81 15.60 17.82
N ASP A 8 -11.51 16.06 16.60
CA ASP A 8 -12.44 16.00 15.47
C ASP A 8 -12.38 14.64 14.78
N PHE A 9 -11.33 13.86 15.07
CA PHE A 9 -11.18 12.49 14.60
C PHE A 9 -12.01 11.54 15.43
N HIS A 10 -12.77 10.68 14.77
CA HIS A 10 -13.54 9.62 15.40
C HIS A 10 -13.56 8.36 14.52
N TRP A 11 -13.66 7.21 15.16
CA TRP A 11 -13.80 5.93 14.46
C TRP A 11 -15.27 5.62 14.20
N LYS A 12 -15.56 5.11 13.01
CA LYS A 12 -16.84 4.50 12.65
C LYS A 12 -16.61 3.03 12.34
N SER A 13 -17.39 2.16 12.96
CA SER A 13 -17.52 0.76 12.53
C SER A 13 -18.46 0.72 11.34
N LEU A 14 -18.03 0.09 10.26
CA LEU A 14 -18.76 -0.04 9.00
C LEU A 14 -19.16 -1.50 8.79
N ALA A 15 -19.95 -1.76 7.76
CA ALA A 15 -20.31 -3.13 7.40
C ALA A 15 -19.07 -4.02 7.26
N PRO A 16 -19.08 -5.22 7.89
CA PRO A 16 -17.92 -6.09 7.89
C PRO A 16 -17.66 -6.66 6.50
N LEU A 17 -16.39 -6.92 6.21
CA LEU A 17 -15.95 -7.57 4.99
C LEU A 17 -16.58 -8.98 4.92
N PRO A 18 -17.34 -9.34 3.87
CA PRO A 18 -18.06 -10.61 3.81
C PRO A 18 -17.13 -11.83 3.89
N SER A 19 -16.05 -11.83 3.11
CA SER A 19 -15.06 -12.91 3.13
C SER A 19 -13.85 -12.54 3.98
N ARG A 20 -13.64 -13.27 5.07
CA ARG A 20 -12.48 -13.11 5.95
C ARG A 20 -11.18 -13.43 5.21
N ARG A 21 -10.27 -12.45 5.10
CA ARG A 21 -8.99 -12.60 4.36
C ARG A 21 -7.92 -11.59 4.76
N VAL A 22 -6.66 -11.91 4.46
CA VAL A 22 -5.48 -11.01 4.58
C VAL A 22 -4.74 -10.89 3.25
N TYR A 23 -3.85 -9.92 3.10
CA TYR A 23 -3.12 -9.65 1.85
C TYR A 23 -4.01 -9.37 0.63
N SER A 24 -5.26 -8.97 0.88
CA SER A 24 -6.14 -8.38 -0.13
C SER A 24 -5.62 -7.00 -0.50
N THR A 25 -5.98 -6.49 -1.66
CA THR A 25 -5.64 -5.11 -2.05
C THR A 25 -6.93 -4.31 -2.19
N LEU A 26 -6.95 -3.10 -1.63
CA LEU A 26 -8.05 -2.17 -1.81
C LEU A 26 -7.76 -1.23 -2.97
N VAL A 27 -8.80 -0.86 -3.70
CA VAL A 27 -8.72 0.19 -4.70
C VAL A 27 -10.02 0.99 -4.73
N GLU A 28 -9.91 2.30 -4.91
CA GLU A 28 -11.06 3.20 -5.07
C GLU A 28 -11.33 3.38 -6.55
N ALA A 29 -12.59 3.22 -6.96
CA ALA A 29 -13.04 3.56 -8.30
C ALA A 29 -14.49 4.06 -8.25
N GLY A 30 -14.72 5.28 -8.74
CA GLY A 30 -16.07 5.84 -8.86
C GLY A 30 -16.75 6.10 -7.51
N GLY A 31 -15.98 6.41 -6.46
CA GLY A 31 -16.49 6.63 -5.10
C GLY A 31 -16.70 5.35 -4.29
N GLN A 32 -16.45 4.18 -4.86
CA GLN A 32 -16.61 2.89 -4.21
C GLN A 32 -15.25 2.24 -3.92
N VAL A 33 -15.21 1.34 -2.93
CA VAL A 33 -13.97 0.64 -2.55
C VAL A 33 -14.09 -0.83 -2.92
N PHE A 34 -13.14 -1.32 -3.71
CA PHE A 34 -13.08 -2.72 -4.13
C PHE A 34 -12.01 -3.45 -3.35
N ALA A 35 -12.35 -4.62 -2.80
CA ALA A 35 -11.44 -5.50 -2.08
C ALA A 35 -11.12 -6.73 -2.94
N VAL A 36 -9.86 -6.83 -3.37
CA VAL A 36 -9.41 -7.76 -4.40
C VAL A 36 -8.52 -8.87 -3.83
N GLY A 37 -8.96 -10.12 -3.99
CA GLY A 37 -8.19 -11.31 -3.63
C GLY A 37 -7.77 -11.36 -2.17
N GLY A 38 -6.66 -12.04 -1.91
CA GLY A 38 -6.09 -12.24 -0.57
C GLY A 38 -5.91 -13.73 -0.25
N CYS A 39 -5.66 -14.02 1.02
CA CYS A 39 -5.56 -15.37 1.59
C CYS A 39 -6.66 -15.59 2.63
N ASP A 40 -7.27 -16.76 2.61
CA ASP A 40 -8.21 -17.21 3.65
C ASP A 40 -7.49 -17.67 4.94
N ASP A 41 -8.26 -18.19 5.90
CA ASP A 41 -7.74 -18.71 7.18
C ASP A 41 -6.75 -19.88 7.02
N ASN A 42 -6.79 -20.59 5.88
CA ASN A 42 -5.87 -21.69 5.56
C ASN A 42 -4.60 -21.21 4.83
N GLY A 43 -4.48 -19.90 4.56
CA GLY A 43 -3.39 -19.34 3.76
C GLY A 43 -3.54 -19.61 2.26
N VAL A 44 -4.69 -20.10 1.81
CA VAL A 44 -4.97 -20.37 0.40
C VAL A 44 -5.40 -19.08 -0.27
N ALA A 45 -4.80 -18.79 -1.43
CA ALA A 45 -5.18 -17.61 -2.20
C ALA A 45 -6.62 -17.72 -2.72
N VAL A 46 -7.39 -16.65 -2.59
CA VAL A 46 -8.81 -16.59 -2.99
C VAL A 46 -9.03 -15.70 -4.21
N ASP A 47 -10.14 -15.92 -4.91
CA ASP A 47 -10.61 -15.12 -6.06
C ASP A 47 -11.70 -14.10 -5.69
N SER A 48 -12.03 -13.99 -4.40
CA SER A 48 -13.03 -13.07 -3.87
C SER A 48 -12.81 -11.64 -4.38
N PHE A 49 -13.88 -11.05 -4.91
CA PHE A 49 -13.91 -9.68 -5.41
C PHE A 49 -15.21 -9.04 -4.94
N GLU A 50 -15.07 -8.06 -4.05
CA GLU A 50 -16.21 -7.46 -3.34
C GLU A 50 -16.09 -5.94 -3.43
N VAL A 51 -17.24 -5.26 -3.49
CA VAL A 51 -17.33 -3.80 -3.53
C VAL A 51 -18.09 -3.29 -2.32
N TYR A 52 -17.55 -2.24 -1.71
CA TYR A 52 -18.17 -1.50 -0.64
C TYR A 52 -18.79 -0.21 -1.18
N SER A 53 -20.06 -0.01 -0.86
CA SER A 53 -20.81 1.22 -1.12
C SER A 53 -20.84 2.07 0.16
N PRO A 54 -20.11 3.20 0.21
CA PRO A 54 -20.10 4.07 1.39
C PRO A 54 -21.45 4.71 1.68
N GLU A 55 -22.28 4.95 0.66
CA GLU A 55 -23.61 5.56 0.82
C GLU A 55 -24.59 4.60 1.52
N ALA A 56 -24.49 3.31 1.21
CA ALA A 56 -25.37 2.28 1.76
C ALA A 56 -24.78 1.60 3.01
N ASP A 57 -23.51 1.86 3.32
CA ASP A 57 -22.70 1.08 4.27
C ASP A 57 -22.88 -0.43 4.07
N GLN A 58 -22.68 -0.89 2.83
CA GLN A 58 -22.92 -2.28 2.46
C GLN A 58 -21.86 -2.81 1.50
N TRP A 59 -21.51 -4.09 1.69
CA TRP A 59 -20.70 -4.84 0.76
C TRP A 59 -21.59 -5.66 -0.19
N ALA A 60 -21.16 -5.77 -1.44
CA ALA A 60 -21.73 -6.67 -2.42
C ALA A 60 -20.62 -7.53 -3.04
N SER A 61 -20.90 -8.83 -3.20
CA SER A 61 -20.04 -9.72 -3.99
C SER A 61 -20.22 -9.41 -5.47
N LEU A 62 -19.10 -9.27 -6.18
CA LEU A 62 -19.07 -9.15 -7.63
C LEU A 62 -18.65 -10.49 -8.25
N PRO A 63 -18.74 -10.64 -9.59
CA PRO A 63 -18.18 -11.80 -10.26
C PRO A 63 -16.71 -12.00 -9.84
N ALA A 64 -16.40 -13.22 -9.37
CA ALA A 64 -15.09 -13.56 -8.84
C ALA A 64 -13.98 -13.37 -9.89
N MET A 65 -12.75 -13.14 -9.43
CA MET A 65 -11.59 -13.11 -10.33
C MET A 65 -11.46 -14.46 -11.06
N PRO A 66 -11.11 -14.50 -12.35
CA PRO A 66 -10.91 -15.77 -13.05
C PRO A 66 -9.71 -16.57 -12.51
N THR A 67 -8.79 -15.93 -11.79
CA THR A 67 -7.65 -16.57 -11.14
C THR A 67 -7.58 -16.14 -9.67
N ALA A 68 -7.59 -17.10 -8.75
CA ALA A 68 -7.40 -16.86 -7.31
C ALA A 68 -5.96 -16.43 -6.99
N ARG A 69 -5.79 -15.37 -6.20
CA ARG A 69 -4.47 -14.78 -5.92
C ARG A 69 -4.42 -13.85 -4.70
N ALA A 70 -3.27 -13.81 -4.05
CA ALA A 70 -2.95 -12.95 -2.92
C ALA A 70 -1.78 -11.99 -3.22
N GLY A 71 -1.69 -10.90 -2.45
CA GLY A 71 -0.59 -9.92 -2.59
C GLY A 71 -0.52 -9.31 -3.98
N VAL A 72 -1.70 -9.05 -4.56
CA VAL A 72 -1.87 -8.59 -5.94
C VAL A 72 -1.49 -7.13 -6.10
N ALA A 73 -1.02 -6.74 -7.29
CA ALA A 73 -0.92 -5.33 -7.64
C ALA A 73 -2.19 -4.91 -8.38
N VAL A 74 -2.84 -3.83 -7.92
CA VAL A 74 -4.12 -3.36 -8.47
C VAL A 74 -4.02 -1.89 -8.84
N THR A 75 -4.64 -1.50 -9.95
CA THR A 75 -4.75 -0.10 -10.36
C THR A 75 -6.03 0.17 -11.14
N VAL A 76 -6.42 1.45 -11.24
CA VAL A 76 -7.65 1.89 -11.93
C VAL A 76 -7.29 2.70 -13.16
N LEU A 77 -8.02 2.45 -14.24
CA LEU A 77 -7.92 3.19 -15.49
C LEU A 77 -9.30 3.50 -16.06
N GLY A 78 -9.91 4.59 -15.58
CA GLY A 78 -11.30 4.92 -15.87
C GLY A 78 -12.22 3.88 -15.24
N LYS A 79 -13.11 3.28 -16.04
CA LYS A 79 -14.04 2.22 -15.61
C LYS A 79 -13.42 0.82 -15.57
N ARG A 80 -12.10 0.72 -15.38
CA ARG A 80 -11.37 -0.54 -15.44
C ARG A 80 -10.48 -0.71 -14.23
N ILE A 81 -10.64 -1.84 -13.54
CA ILE A 81 -9.76 -2.26 -12.45
C ILE A 81 -8.84 -3.34 -13.00
N MET A 82 -7.55 -3.05 -13.09
CA MET A 82 -6.54 -3.98 -13.58
C MET A 82 -5.81 -4.62 -12.41
N VAL A 83 -5.67 -5.94 -12.48
CA VAL A 83 -4.97 -6.74 -11.47
C VAL A 83 -3.82 -7.49 -12.14
N VAL A 84 -2.63 -7.35 -11.55
CA VAL A 84 -1.36 -7.76 -12.15
C VAL A 84 -0.59 -8.66 -11.19
N GLY A 85 -0.24 -9.86 -11.65
CA GLY A 85 0.62 -10.80 -10.93
C GLY A 85 0.02 -11.28 -9.60
N GLY A 86 0.86 -11.38 -8.56
CA GLY A 86 0.50 -11.91 -7.25
C GLY A 86 0.93 -13.37 -7.08
N VAL A 87 0.46 -14.01 -6.01
CA VAL A 87 0.73 -15.42 -5.70
C VAL A 87 -0.55 -16.23 -5.84
N GLY A 88 -0.53 -17.31 -6.62
CA GLY A 88 -1.70 -18.18 -6.84
C GLY A 88 -1.92 -19.22 -5.74
N ALA A 89 -2.97 -20.02 -5.86
CA ALA A 89 -3.32 -21.05 -4.88
C ALA A 89 -2.22 -22.12 -4.66
N ASN A 90 -1.37 -22.35 -5.68
CA ASN A 90 -0.20 -23.23 -5.61
C ASN A 90 1.03 -22.57 -4.97
N GLN A 91 0.89 -21.38 -4.37
CA GLN A 91 1.95 -20.60 -3.73
C GLN A 91 3.07 -20.14 -4.69
N LEU A 92 2.82 -20.16 -6.00
CA LEU A 92 3.76 -19.67 -7.00
C LEU A 92 3.39 -18.27 -7.49
N PRO A 93 4.39 -17.42 -7.81
CA PRO A 93 4.15 -16.15 -8.49
C PRO A 93 3.39 -16.34 -9.81
N LEU A 94 2.56 -15.36 -10.16
CA LEU A 94 1.76 -15.36 -11.38
C LEU A 94 2.25 -14.31 -12.38
N LYS A 95 2.08 -14.60 -13.68
CA LYS A 95 2.23 -13.61 -14.77
C LYS A 95 0.89 -13.04 -15.26
N VAL A 96 -0.21 -13.52 -14.68
CA VAL A 96 -1.57 -13.26 -15.16
C VAL A 96 -1.95 -11.79 -14.97
N VAL A 97 -2.59 -11.22 -15.99
CA VAL A 97 -3.17 -9.87 -15.96
C VAL A 97 -4.64 -9.98 -16.34
N GLU A 98 -5.50 -9.45 -15.48
CA GLU A 98 -6.95 -9.49 -15.67
C GLU A 98 -7.53 -8.10 -15.37
N VAL A 99 -8.57 -7.73 -16.12
CA VAL A 99 -9.22 -6.44 -16.01
C VAL A 99 -10.71 -6.63 -15.79
N PHE A 100 -11.23 -6.06 -14.72
CA PHE A 100 -12.66 -5.93 -14.48
C PHE A 100 -13.17 -4.63 -15.10
N HIS A 101 -14.20 -4.71 -15.94
CA HIS A 101 -14.89 -3.56 -16.52
C HIS A 101 -16.10 -3.23 -15.66
N THR A 102 -16.10 -2.08 -14.99
CA THR A 102 -17.11 -1.73 -13.98
C THR A 102 -18.46 -1.35 -14.57
N ASP A 103 -18.50 -0.96 -15.84
CA ASP A 103 -19.73 -0.72 -16.63
C ASP A 103 -20.39 -2.01 -17.11
N GLU A 104 -19.59 -3.03 -17.40
CA GLU A 104 -20.09 -4.31 -17.91
C GLU A 104 -20.26 -5.38 -16.83
N GLY A 105 -19.66 -5.17 -15.65
CA GLY A 105 -19.66 -6.13 -14.56
C GLY A 105 -18.91 -7.43 -14.88
N ARG A 106 -17.90 -7.41 -15.77
CA ARG A 106 -17.21 -8.63 -16.21
C ARG A 106 -15.68 -8.52 -16.23
N TRP A 107 -15.04 -9.65 -15.98
CA TRP A 107 -13.60 -9.83 -16.12
C TRP A 107 -13.21 -10.14 -17.56
N ARG A 108 -12.05 -9.63 -17.97
CA ARG A 108 -11.38 -10.00 -19.22
C ARG A 108 -9.91 -10.29 -18.95
N LYS A 109 -9.39 -11.36 -19.54
CA LYS A 109 -7.95 -11.64 -19.56
C LYS A 109 -7.25 -10.66 -20.50
N ARG A 110 -6.03 -10.26 -20.14
CA ARG A 110 -5.15 -9.40 -20.94
C ARG A 110 -3.80 -10.07 -21.13
N SER A 111 -2.96 -9.45 -21.97
CA SER A 111 -1.59 -9.88 -22.15
C SER A 111 -0.87 -9.99 -20.81
N SER A 112 -0.33 -11.18 -20.60
CA SER A 112 0.40 -11.52 -19.38
C SER A 112 1.73 -10.78 -19.31
N LEU A 113 2.27 -10.66 -18.10
CA LEU A 113 3.65 -10.28 -17.90
C LEU A 113 4.59 -11.27 -18.60
N ARG A 114 5.79 -10.81 -18.96
CA ARG A 114 6.83 -11.65 -19.55
C ARG A 114 7.22 -12.79 -18.60
N GLU A 115 7.40 -12.45 -17.33
CA GLU A 115 7.79 -13.37 -16.26
C GLU A 115 6.81 -13.27 -15.10
N ALA A 116 6.60 -14.39 -14.42
CA ALA A 116 5.73 -14.43 -13.25
C ALA A 116 6.42 -13.73 -12.07
N ALA A 117 5.68 -12.89 -11.34
CA ALA A 117 6.27 -12.16 -10.23
C ALA A 117 5.24 -11.81 -9.15
N MET A 118 5.70 -11.88 -7.90
CA MET A 118 4.98 -11.39 -6.73
C MET A 118 5.60 -10.09 -6.20
N GLY A 119 4.81 -9.30 -5.45
CA GLY A 119 5.28 -8.03 -4.90
C GLY A 119 5.65 -7.00 -5.97
N ILE A 120 4.95 -7.01 -7.11
CA ILE A 120 5.07 -5.99 -8.15
C ILE A 120 4.45 -4.70 -7.61
N SER A 121 5.07 -3.56 -7.91
CA SER A 121 4.46 -2.26 -7.67
C SER A 121 3.77 -1.77 -8.94
N VAL A 122 2.52 -1.32 -8.85
CA VAL A 122 1.77 -0.80 -10.01
C VAL A 122 1.23 0.60 -9.71
N THR A 123 1.35 1.48 -10.69
CA THR A 123 0.77 2.83 -10.67
C THR A 123 0.21 3.18 -12.04
N ALA A 124 -0.78 4.08 -12.11
CA ALA A 124 -1.41 4.45 -13.37
C ALA A 124 -1.81 5.92 -13.47
N LYS A 125 -1.64 6.49 -14.66
CA LYS A 125 -2.24 7.76 -15.12
C LYS A 125 -2.28 7.74 -16.65
N GLY A 126 -3.42 7.35 -17.22
CA GLY A 126 -3.58 7.13 -18.67
C GLY A 126 -2.87 5.87 -19.20
N LYS A 127 -1.68 5.55 -18.68
CA LYS A 127 -0.94 4.30 -18.87
C LYS A 127 -0.74 3.61 -17.52
N VAL A 128 -0.60 2.29 -17.54
CA VAL A 128 -0.27 1.47 -16.37
C VAL A 128 1.21 1.14 -16.39
N TYR A 129 1.90 1.34 -15.27
CA TYR A 129 3.31 1.02 -15.10
C TYR A 129 3.46 -0.04 -14.02
N ALA A 130 4.24 -1.09 -14.32
CA ALA A 130 4.58 -2.16 -13.40
C ALA A 130 6.10 -2.15 -13.15
N ALA A 131 6.49 -2.16 -11.88
CA ALA A 131 7.87 -2.05 -11.45
C ALA A 131 8.25 -3.17 -10.47
N GLY A 132 9.36 -3.85 -10.76
CA GLY A 132 9.99 -4.84 -9.90
C GLY A 132 9.22 -6.14 -9.79
N GLY A 133 9.22 -6.71 -8.59
CA GLY A 133 8.66 -8.02 -8.28
C GLY A 133 9.74 -9.07 -8.06
N MET A 134 9.33 -10.29 -7.72
CA MET A 134 10.22 -11.42 -7.50
C MET A 134 9.65 -12.68 -8.13
N GLY A 135 10.46 -13.35 -8.95
CA GLY A 135 10.12 -14.60 -9.61
C GLY A 135 10.14 -15.81 -8.66
N SER A 136 9.81 -16.98 -9.21
CA SER A 136 9.84 -18.27 -8.48
C SER A 136 11.25 -18.72 -8.10
N ASP A 137 12.27 -18.19 -8.77
CA ASP A 137 13.69 -18.40 -8.47
C ASP A 137 14.20 -17.54 -7.29
N LEU A 138 13.28 -16.82 -6.62
CA LEU A 138 13.55 -15.90 -5.51
C LEU A 138 14.47 -14.73 -5.87
N ARG A 139 14.64 -14.44 -7.17
CA ARG A 139 15.43 -13.30 -7.63
C ARG A 139 14.55 -12.07 -7.73
N PRO A 140 14.93 -10.96 -7.08
CA PRO A 140 14.23 -9.69 -7.26
C PRO A 140 14.49 -9.18 -8.69
N HIS A 141 13.43 -8.74 -9.36
CA HIS A 141 13.50 -8.19 -10.71
C HIS A 141 13.79 -6.68 -10.65
N ASN A 142 14.41 -6.17 -11.70
CA ASN A 142 14.56 -4.74 -11.95
C ASN A 142 13.70 -4.24 -13.12
N PHE A 143 12.71 -5.02 -13.56
CA PHE A 143 11.89 -4.65 -14.69
C PHE A 143 11.06 -3.39 -14.38
N LEU A 144 11.01 -2.49 -15.37
CA LEU A 144 10.00 -1.45 -15.47
C LEU A 144 9.32 -1.65 -16.82
N GLN A 145 8.00 -1.78 -16.81
CA GLN A 145 7.21 -2.01 -18.01
C GLN A 145 5.98 -1.12 -17.96
N HIS A 146 5.52 -0.67 -19.12
CA HIS A 146 4.20 -0.05 -19.23
C HIS A 146 3.29 -0.90 -20.12
N TYR A 147 2.00 -0.88 -19.79
CA TYR A 147 0.99 -1.58 -20.55
C TYR A 147 0.31 -0.62 -21.53
N ASP A 148 0.39 -0.94 -22.83
CA ASP A 148 -0.37 -0.27 -23.88
C ASP A 148 -1.76 -0.92 -23.96
N VAL A 149 -2.76 -0.16 -23.52
CA VAL A 149 -4.14 -0.63 -23.38
C VAL A 149 -4.81 -0.85 -24.74
N LEU A 150 -4.40 -0.11 -25.77
CA LEU A 150 -4.99 -0.21 -27.11
C LEU A 150 -4.44 -1.44 -27.84
N LYS A 151 -3.14 -1.70 -27.70
CA LYS A 151 -2.46 -2.82 -28.35
C LYS A 151 -2.49 -4.11 -27.54
N ASP A 152 -2.89 -4.05 -26.27
CA ASP A 152 -2.84 -5.17 -25.32
C ASP A 152 -1.42 -5.78 -25.26
N ILE A 153 -0.40 -4.94 -25.02
CA ILE A 153 0.99 -5.39 -24.90
C ILE A 153 1.72 -4.73 -23.74
N TRP A 154 2.68 -5.45 -23.15
CA TRP A 154 3.64 -4.89 -22.22
C TRP A 154 4.89 -4.43 -22.98
N VAL A 155 5.24 -3.17 -22.81
CA VAL A 155 6.42 -2.55 -23.39
C VAL A 155 7.45 -2.34 -22.29
N SER A 156 8.63 -2.95 -22.45
CA SER A 156 9.74 -2.75 -21.52
C SER A 156 10.30 -1.34 -21.63
N LEU A 157 10.59 -0.74 -20.48
CA LEU A 157 11.26 0.54 -20.34
C LEU A 157 12.69 0.30 -19.79
N ALA A 158 13.45 1.38 -19.60
CA ALA A 158 14.76 1.28 -18.95
C ALA A 158 14.61 0.63 -17.56
N ALA A 159 15.41 -0.41 -17.29
CA ALA A 159 15.31 -1.17 -16.06
C ALA A 159 15.67 -0.33 -14.84
N MET A 160 15.03 -0.64 -13.70
CA MET A 160 15.35 -0.02 -12.42
C MET A 160 16.84 -0.23 -12.09
N PRO A 161 17.53 0.81 -11.57
CA PRO A 161 18.91 0.68 -11.13
C PRO A 161 19.13 -0.38 -10.05
N THR A 162 18.16 -0.60 -9.16
CA THR A 162 18.24 -1.62 -8.11
C THR A 162 17.08 -2.62 -8.24
N PRO A 163 17.35 -3.93 -8.43
CA PRO A 163 16.32 -4.97 -8.45
C PRO A 163 15.65 -5.10 -7.08
N ARG A 164 14.30 -5.16 -7.03
CA ARG A 164 13.54 -5.25 -5.77
C ARG A 164 12.09 -5.67 -5.97
N TYR A 165 11.50 -6.22 -4.91
CA TYR A 165 10.07 -6.52 -4.81
C TYR A 165 9.46 -5.87 -3.56
N ALA A 166 8.14 -5.84 -3.49
CA ALA A 166 7.36 -5.17 -2.43
C ALA A 166 7.75 -3.69 -2.24
N ALA A 167 8.14 -3.04 -3.35
CA ALA A 167 8.43 -1.61 -3.38
C ALA A 167 7.13 -0.81 -3.51
N THR A 168 7.15 0.44 -3.05
CA THR A 168 6.04 1.37 -3.26
C THR A 168 6.36 2.25 -4.47
N SER A 169 5.42 2.38 -5.39
CA SER A 169 5.52 3.28 -6.55
C SER A 169 4.43 4.34 -6.50
N ILE A 170 4.80 5.58 -6.81
CA ILE A 170 3.90 6.73 -6.81
C ILE A 170 4.15 7.51 -8.09
N LEU A 171 3.11 7.75 -8.86
CA LEU A 171 3.17 8.56 -10.08
C LEU A 171 2.75 9.99 -9.78
N ARG A 172 3.63 10.96 -10.03
CA ARG A 172 3.33 12.40 -9.95
C ARG A 172 3.82 13.09 -11.21
N GLY A 173 2.93 13.74 -11.95
CA GLY A 173 3.25 14.28 -13.27
C GLY A 173 3.73 13.18 -14.22
N THR A 174 4.97 13.29 -14.67
CA THR A 174 5.69 12.34 -15.54
C THR A 174 6.68 11.47 -14.78
N LYS A 175 6.74 11.61 -13.46
CA LYS A 175 7.74 10.95 -12.62
C LYS A 175 7.13 9.79 -11.83
N ILE A 176 7.73 8.61 -11.98
CA ILE A 176 7.44 7.41 -11.20
C ILE A 176 8.48 7.30 -10.09
N TYR A 177 8.07 7.61 -8.87
CA TYR A 177 8.90 7.49 -7.67
C TYR A 177 8.82 6.05 -7.17
N VAL A 178 9.95 5.35 -7.05
CA VAL A 178 10.03 3.97 -6.55
C VAL A 178 10.85 3.92 -5.27
N LEU A 179 10.23 3.42 -4.21
CA LEU A 179 10.73 3.53 -2.84
C LEU A 179 10.86 2.18 -2.15
N GLY A 180 12.00 1.98 -1.49
CA GLY A 180 12.20 0.91 -0.55
C GLY A 180 12.15 -0.48 -1.19
N GLY A 181 11.28 -1.35 -0.68
CA GLY A 181 11.16 -2.74 -1.11
C GLY A 181 12.17 -3.68 -0.44
N ARG A 182 12.40 -4.82 -1.09
CA ARG A 182 13.18 -5.93 -0.56
C ARG A 182 14.03 -6.60 -1.63
N GLN A 183 15.16 -7.14 -1.20
CA GLN A 183 16.01 -8.07 -1.93
C GLN A 183 16.17 -9.32 -1.08
N SER A 184 15.51 -10.40 -1.50
CA SER A 184 15.41 -11.63 -0.72
C SER A 184 14.95 -11.34 0.71
N LYS A 185 15.70 -11.77 1.73
CA LYS A 185 15.36 -11.51 3.13
C LYS A 185 15.62 -10.07 3.60
N TYR A 186 16.30 -9.23 2.83
CA TYR A 186 16.73 -7.91 3.28
C TYR A 186 15.82 -6.80 2.77
N ALA A 187 15.48 -5.85 3.64
CA ALA A 187 14.90 -4.58 3.21
C ALA A 187 15.84 -3.86 2.22
N VAL A 188 15.32 -2.90 1.46
CA VAL A 188 16.07 -2.01 0.58
C VAL A 188 15.70 -0.58 0.95
N ASN A 189 16.67 0.34 0.92
CA ASN A 189 16.46 1.75 1.22
C ASN A 189 16.72 2.66 0.01
N ALA A 190 16.74 2.08 -1.19
CA ALA A 190 16.89 2.83 -2.41
C ALA A 190 15.67 3.71 -2.68
N PHE A 191 15.94 4.88 -3.25
CA PHE A 191 14.94 5.81 -3.72
C PHE A 191 15.32 6.26 -5.14
N GLU A 192 14.51 5.87 -6.11
CA GLU A 192 14.82 6.03 -7.53
C GLU A 192 13.59 6.55 -8.25
N VAL A 193 13.81 7.49 -9.18
CA VAL A 193 12.73 8.14 -9.92
C VAL A 193 12.95 7.91 -11.41
N PHE A 194 11.93 7.40 -12.09
CA PHE A 194 11.91 7.29 -13.54
C PHE A 194 11.09 8.43 -14.13
N ASP A 195 11.67 9.19 -15.04
CA ASP A 195 10.97 10.23 -15.79
C ASP A 195 10.49 9.64 -17.13
N THR A 196 9.17 9.69 -17.37
CA THR A 196 8.57 9.11 -18.56
C THR A 196 8.85 9.88 -19.84
N ASP A 197 9.21 11.17 -19.74
CA ASP A 197 9.47 12.02 -20.89
C ASP A 197 10.91 11.83 -21.38
N THR A 198 11.87 11.89 -20.46
CA THR A 198 13.29 11.66 -20.79
C THR A 198 13.65 10.18 -20.85
N ARG A 199 12.78 9.30 -20.34
CA ARG A 199 12.97 7.84 -20.26
C ARG A 199 14.24 7.44 -19.50
N SER A 200 14.60 8.22 -18.48
CA SER A 200 15.82 8.01 -17.70
C SER A 200 15.54 7.88 -16.21
N TRP A 201 16.42 7.16 -15.53
CA TRP A 201 16.40 7.05 -14.07
C TRP A 201 17.28 8.11 -13.42
N THR A 202 16.78 8.70 -12.34
CA THR A 202 17.57 9.51 -11.40
C THR A 202 17.59 8.80 -10.05
N LYS A 203 18.79 8.57 -9.53
CA LYS A 203 18.98 8.07 -8.15
C LYS A 203 18.90 9.24 -7.19
N PHE A 204 17.96 9.15 -6.25
CA PHE A 204 17.82 10.10 -5.17
C PHE A 204 18.62 9.61 -3.96
N PRO A 205 18.90 10.48 -2.97
CA PRO A 205 19.48 10.04 -1.71
C PRO A 205 18.68 8.88 -1.10
N ASN A 206 19.37 7.85 -0.61
CA ASN A 206 18.72 6.68 -0.03
C ASN A 206 17.90 7.04 1.21
N ILE A 207 16.81 6.30 1.44
CA ILE A 207 15.99 6.40 2.66
C ILE A 207 16.93 6.17 3.87
N PRO A 208 17.00 7.10 4.84
CA PRO A 208 18.00 7.05 5.91
C PRO A 208 17.92 5.76 6.74
N ASN A 209 16.71 5.30 7.03
CA ASN A 209 16.47 4.12 7.84
C ASN A 209 16.02 2.93 6.98
N LYS A 210 16.83 1.88 6.94
CA LYS A 210 16.53 0.61 6.28
C LYS A 210 15.53 -0.23 7.10
N ARG A 211 14.34 -0.48 6.56
CA ARG A 211 13.20 -1.12 7.27
C ARG A 211 12.29 -1.91 6.32
N ALA A 212 11.70 -2.98 6.83
CA ALA A 212 10.61 -3.73 6.18
C ALA A 212 9.26 -3.37 6.83
N PHE A 213 8.14 -3.66 6.18
CA PHE A 213 6.79 -3.43 6.72
C PHE A 213 6.56 -1.98 7.20
N SER A 214 7.19 -1.03 6.51
CA SER A 214 7.03 0.40 6.70
C SER A 214 5.91 0.92 5.81
N SER A 215 5.33 2.05 6.19
CA SER A 215 4.39 2.75 5.32
C SER A 215 5.03 3.98 4.67
N PHE A 216 4.63 4.26 3.43
CA PHE A 216 4.99 5.47 2.71
C PHE A 216 3.73 6.29 2.48
N VAL A 217 3.71 7.53 2.95
CA VAL A 217 2.56 8.44 2.80
C VAL A 217 3.00 9.67 2.02
N PRO A 218 2.61 9.80 0.74
CA PRO A 218 2.82 11.02 -0.01
C PRO A 218 1.85 12.12 0.44
N THR A 219 2.33 13.35 0.44
CA THR A 219 1.54 14.58 0.51
C THR A 219 1.84 15.42 -0.74
N GLU A 220 1.30 16.64 -0.81
CA GLU A 220 1.57 17.51 -1.96
C GLU A 220 3.04 17.88 -2.11
N GLU A 221 3.73 18.13 -1.01
CA GLU A 221 5.12 18.64 -1.00
C GLU A 221 6.12 17.62 -0.45
N LYS A 222 5.65 16.62 0.30
CA LYS A 222 6.52 15.75 1.10
C LYS A 222 6.17 14.29 0.93
N LEU A 223 7.15 13.43 1.20
CA LEU A 223 6.96 12.00 1.27
C LEU A 223 7.45 11.48 2.62
N PHE A 224 6.54 10.87 3.38
CA PHE A 224 6.82 10.32 4.69
C PHE A 224 7.15 8.84 4.57
N SER A 225 8.22 8.40 5.22
CA SER A 225 8.55 6.99 5.41
C SER A 225 8.52 6.66 6.90
N LEU A 226 7.59 5.80 7.29
CA LEU A 226 7.11 5.69 8.67
C LEU A 226 7.38 4.30 9.26
N GLY A 227 7.88 4.28 10.50
CA GLY A 227 7.88 3.09 11.36
C GLY A 227 8.66 1.92 10.77
N GLY A 228 8.05 0.74 10.74
CA GLY A 228 8.57 -0.49 10.17
C GLY A 228 9.45 -1.32 11.11
N LEU A 229 9.91 -2.45 10.61
CA LEU A 229 10.80 -3.38 11.30
C LEU A 229 12.21 -3.25 10.75
N ARG A 230 13.15 -2.84 11.61
CA ARG A 230 14.57 -2.97 11.30
C ARG A 230 14.96 -4.42 11.52
N GLN A 231 15.30 -5.10 10.43
CA GLN A 231 15.71 -6.49 10.49
C GLN A 231 16.97 -6.67 11.31
N GLY A 232 17.04 -7.80 11.99
CA GLY A 232 18.22 -8.23 12.72
C GLY A 232 19.40 -8.52 11.79
N ARG A 233 20.59 -8.56 12.37
CA ARG A 233 21.81 -9.09 11.75
C ARG A 233 22.42 -10.11 12.73
N LEU A 234 23.54 -10.72 12.35
CA LEU A 234 24.31 -11.55 13.28
C LEU A 234 24.52 -10.75 14.59
N TYR A 235 24.04 -11.28 15.72
CA TYR A 235 24.05 -10.68 17.06
C TYR A 235 23.16 -9.44 17.31
N ARG A 236 22.29 -9.05 16.38
CA ARG A 236 21.31 -7.96 16.59
C ARG A 236 19.90 -8.45 16.38
N GLN A 237 19.08 -8.37 17.42
CA GLN A 237 17.66 -8.70 17.34
C GLN A 237 16.90 -7.72 16.43
N PRO A 238 15.86 -8.20 15.72
CA PRO A 238 14.91 -7.33 15.04
C PRO A 238 14.33 -6.29 15.99
N LYS A 239 14.09 -5.08 15.48
CA LYS A 239 13.60 -3.96 16.29
C LYS A 239 12.53 -3.19 15.55
N PHE A 240 11.36 -3.07 16.15
CA PHE A 240 10.33 -2.16 15.67
C PHE A 240 10.81 -0.72 15.78
N MET A 241 10.52 0.06 14.75
CA MET A 241 11.00 1.42 14.61
C MET A 241 9.86 2.39 14.87
N ARG A 242 10.23 3.57 15.39
CA ARG A 242 9.35 4.74 15.52
C ARG A 242 9.86 5.92 14.69
N THR A 243 10.93 5.70 13.93
CA THR A 243 11.57 6.74 13.14
C THR A 243 10.65 7.14 12.00
N VAL A 244 10.68 8.43 11.71
CA VAL A 244 9.98 9.06 10.60
C VAL A 244 11.07 9.73 9.79
N ASP A 245 11.12 9.42 8.51
CA ASP A 245 11.99 10.11 7.55
C ASP A 245 11.10 10.85 6.57
N VAL A 246 11.34 12.15 6.40
CA VAL A 246 10.55 13.01 5.53
C VAL A 246 11.44 13.47 4.38
N PHE A 247 10.97 13.24 3.17
CA PHE A 247 11.62 13.70 1.96
C PHE A 247 10.87 14.93 1.44
N ASP A 248 11.61 16.00 1.16
CA ASP A 248 11.10 17.22 0.56
C ASP A 248 11.18 17.10 -0.98
N LEU A 249 10.02 17.12 -1.64
CA LEU A 249 9.93 16.88 -3.08
C LEU A 249 10.42 18.07 -3.92
N GLU A 250 10.42 19.28 -3.36
CA GLU A 250 10.91 20.48 -4.02
C GLU A 250 12.43 20.56 -3.94
N GLN A 251 12.99 20.35 -2.74
CA GLN A 251 14.44 20.40 -2.50
C GLN A 251 15.17 19.14 -3.00
N GLY A 252 14.45 18.03 -3.15
CA GLY A 252 15.05 16.78 -3.58
C GLY A 252 15.92 16.10 -2.50
N GLY A 253 15.62 16.34 -1.21
CA GLY A 253 16.45 15.86 -0.09
C GLY A 253 15.65 15.31 1.11
N TRP A 254 16.29 14.44 1.89
CA TRP A 254 15.76 14.01 3.19
C TRP A 254 15.98 15.10 4.24
N MET A 255 14.91 15.47 4.94
CA MET A 255 14.96 16.45 6.01
C MET A 255 15.70 15.88 7.23
N LYS A 256 16.40 16.75 7.97
CA LYS A 256 17.00 16.38 9.25
C LYS A 256 15.90 16.29 10.30
N MET A 257 15.64 15.07 10.80
CA MET A 257 14.54 14.81 11.70
C MET A 257 14.97 14.88 13.17
N GLU A 258 14.20 15.59 13.98
CA GLU A 258 14.35 15.58 15.43
C GLU A 258 13.58 14.42 16.07
N ARG A 259 13.96 14.06 17.30
CA ARG A 259 13.30 12.96 18.04
C ARG A 259 11.83 13.25 18.37
N SER A 260 11.44 14.52 18.42
CA SER A 260 10.07 15.01 18.59
C SER A 260 9.16 14.61 17.42
N CYS A 261 9.72 14.47 16.21
CA CYS A 261 9.00 14.08 15.00
C CYS A 261 8.77 12.57 14.87
N TYR A 262 9.31 11.77 15.79
CA TYR A 262 9.15 10.32 15.77
C TYR A 262 7.79 9.90 16.31
N LEU A 263 7.28 8.78 15.80
CA LEU A 263 6.06 8.14 16.29
C LEU A 263 6.13 7.94 17.81
N LYS A 264 5.01 8.09 18.50
CA LYS A 264 4.91 7.83 19.95
C LYS A 264 5.09 6.35 20.24
N LYS A 265 4.58 5.48 19.37
CA LYS A 265 4.72 4.02 19.47
C LYS A 265 5.60 3.50 18.34
N ARG A 266 6.38 2.45 18.65
CA ARG A 266 7.07 1.67 17.61
C ARG A 266 6.04 0.80 16.94
N ARG A 267 5.99 0.82 15.61
CA ARG A 267 4.98 0.08 14.85
C ARG A 267 5.52 -0.38 13.50
N ALA A 268 5.08 -1.55 13.05
CA ALA A 268 5.22 -2.07 11.70
C ALA A 268 3.88 -2.66 11.24
N ASP A 269 3.68 -2.78 9.92
CA ASP A 269 2.49 -3.43 9.35
C ASP A 269 1.15 -2.80 9.84
N PHE A 270 1.15 -1.47 9.88
CA PHE A 270 0.06 -0.60 10.35
C PHE A 270 -0.60 0.11 9.17
N VAL A 271 -1.83 0.60 9.37
CA VAL A 271 -2.49 1.45 8.37
C VAL A 271 -1.96 2.88 8.45
N ALA A 272 -1.82 3.53 7.31
CA ALA A 272 -1.42 4.92 7.25
C ALA A 272 -2.08 5.64 6.08
N GLY A 273 -2.28 6.95 6.22
CA GLY A 273 -2.84 7.78 5.17
C GLY A 273 -2.64 9.26 5.44
N TYR A 274 -3.11 10.09 4.51
CA TYR A 274 -3.11 11.54 4.63
C TYR A 274 -4.56 12.04 4.64
N LEU A 275 -4.96 12.73 5.71
CA LEU A 275 -6.32 13.25 5.91
C LEU A 275 -6.25 14.72 6.31
N ARG A 276 -6.89 15.61 5.52
CA ARG A 276 -6.98 17.07 5.72
C ARG A 276 -5.74 17.69 6.37
N GLY A 277 -4.58 17.55 5.74
CA GLY A 277 -3.34 18.18 6.24
C GLY A 277 -2.50 17.33 7.20
N ARG A 278 -3.04 16.21 7.71
CA ARG A 278 -2.36 15.37 8.70
C ARG A 278 -2.01 14.01 8.13
N VAL A 279 -0.79 13.54 8.42
CA VAL A 279 -0.41 12.14 8.22
C VAL A 279 -0.90 11.35 9.43
N VAL A 280 -1.66 10.29 9.19
CA VAL A 280 -2.30 9.50 10.24
C VAL A 280 -1.82 8.06 10.17
N VAL A 281 -1.63 7.43 11.31
CA VAL A 281 -1.32 6.00 11.43
C VAL A 281 -2.17 5.34 12.52
N ALA A 282 -2.55 4.08 12.32
CA ALA A 282 -3.29 3.32 13.32
C ALA A 282 -2.92 1.83 13.29
N GLY A 283 -3.04 1.18 14.44
CA GLY A 283 -2.77 -0.25 14.59
C GLY A 283 -1.32 -0.67 14.34
N GLY A 284 -1.17 -1.93 13.91
CA GLY A 284 0.10 -2.58 13.60
C GLY A 284 0.70 -3.39 14.75
N LEU A 285 1.93 -3.86 14.53
CA LEU A 285 2.71 -4.63 15.49
C LEU A 285 3.76 -3.74 16.16
N GLY A 286 3.86 -3.84 17.49
CA GLY A 286 4.84 -3.12 18.30
C GLY A 286 5.73 -4.05 19.11
N ASN A 287 6.35 -3.51 20.16
CA ASN A 287 7.12 -4.34 21.11
C ASN A 287 6.21 -5.10 22.08
N GLN A 288 4.92 -4.78 22.09
CA GLN A 288 3.90 -5.43 22.90
C GLN A 288 3.62 -6.84 22.36
N PRO A 289 3.17 -7.77 23.23
CA PRO A 289 2.81 -9.13 22.80
C PRO A 289 1.56 -9.15 21.92
N THR A 290 0.73 -8.11 22.01
CA THR A 290 -0.51 -7.96 21.24
C THR A 290 -0.38 -6.88 20.17
N VAL A 291 -1.26 -6.96 19.18
CA VAL A 291 -1.47 -5.93 18.18
C VAL A 291 -1.81 -4.58 18.83
N LEU A 292 -1.38 -3.49 18.20
CA LEU A 292 -1.63 -2.14 18.66
C LEU A 292 -3.05 -1.72 18.32
N GLU A 293 -3.65 -0.94 19.21
CA GLU A 293 -4.90 -0.18 18.96
C GLU A 293 -4.61 1.31 18.73
N SER A 294 -3.43 1.77 19.14
CA SER A 294 -3.11 3.19 19.18
C SER A 294 -3.11 3.81 17.79
N ALA A 295 -3.82 4.93 17.66
CA ALA A 295 -3.77 5.81 16.50
C ALA A 295 -3.09 7.14 16.85
N GLU A 296 -2.38 7.71 15.89
CA GLU A 296 -1.68 8.98 16.05
C GLU A 296 -1.65 9.76 14.74
N ALA A 297 -1.67 11.09 14.83
CA ALA A 297 -1.60 12.00 13.70
C ALA A 297 -0.44 12.97 13.83
N PHE A 298 0.28 13.21 12.74
CA PHE A 298 1.34 14.19 12.67
C PHE A 298 0.76 15.60 12.49
N HIS A 299 1.14 16.51 13.38
CA HIS A 299 0.85 17.94 13.25
C HIS A 299 2.00 18.63 12.51
N PRO A 300 1.82 19.08 11.26
CA PRO A 300 2.91 19.58 10.42
C PRO A 300 3.60 20.83 11.02
N GLU A 301 2.84 21.79 11.53
CA GLU A 301 3.40 23.03 12.09
C GLU A 301 4.15 22.80 13.42
N LYS A 302 3.60 21.95 14.29
CA LYS A 302 4.20 21.63 15.59
C LYS A 302 5.30 20.56 15.49
N ASN A 303 5.51 19.97 14.32
CA ASN A 303 6.45 18.88 14.07
C ASN A 303 6.38 17.75 15.11
N LYS A 304 5.16 17.37 15.51
CA LYS A 304 4.94 16.37 16.56
C LYS A 304 3.77 15.47 16.25
N TRP A 305 3.82 14.26 16.77
CA TRP A 305 2.70 13.34 16.75
C TRP A 305 1.76 13.61 17.93
N GLU A 306 0.47 13.61 17.65
CA GLU A 306 -0.61 13.78 18.61
C GLU A 306 -1.44 12.49 18.65
N SER A 307 -1.97 12.14 19.83
CA SER A 307 -2.73 10.90 19.98
C SER A 307 -4.14 11.10 19.42
N LEU A 308 -4.64 10.10 18.70
CA LEU A 308 -6.03 10.04 18.27
C LEU A 308 -6.80 9.00 19.10
N PRO A 309 -8.14 8.96 19.02
CA PRO A 309 -8.91 7.86 19.58
C PRO A 309 -8.37 6.49 19.09
N PRO A 310 -8.33 5.46 19.95
CA PRO A 310 -7.81 4.15 19.57
C PRO A 310 -8.72 3.48 18.53
N MET A 311 -8.10 2.69 17.65
CA MET A 311 -8.79 1.82 16.70
C MET A 311 -9.66 0.82 17.47
N PRO A 312 -10.98 0.71 17.18
CA PRO A 312 -11.91 -0.11 17.96
C PRO A 312 -11.50 -1.59 18.04
N THR A 313 -11.06 -2.16 16.92
CA THR A 313 -10.50 -3.53 16.89
C THR A 313 -8.99 -3.47 16.68
N PRO A 314 -8.15 -3.75 17.70
CA PRO A 314 -6.69 -3.75 17.54
C PRO A 314 -6.24 -4.80 16.51
N ARG A 315 -5.43 -4.41 15.51
CA ARG A 315 -4.99 -5.31 14.41
C ARG A 315 -3.80 -4.79 13.60
N CYS A 316 -3.17 -5.69 12.84
CA CYS A 316 -2.12 -5.41 11.85
C CYS A 316 -2.48 -5.99 10.47
N ALA A 317 -1.58 -5.89 9.48
CA ALA A 317 -1.74 -6.44 8.13
C ALA A 317 -3.04 -6.02 7.42
N CYS A 318 -3.59 -4.87 7.81
CA CYS A 318 -4.81 -4.34 7.23
C CYS A 318 -4.52 -3.70 5.89
N SER A 319 -5.45 -3.87 4.96
CA SER A 319 -5.47 -3.04 3.77
C SER A 319 -6.08 -1.69 4.16
N SER A 320 -5.49 -0.61 3.67
CA SER A 320 -6.00 0.74 3.96
C SER A 320 -6.09 1.59 2.72
N ILE A 321 -7.10 2.46 2.70
CA ILE A 321 -7.35 3.39 1.62
C ILE A 321 -8.00 4.64 2.17
N ALA A 322 -7.59 5.80 1.66
CA ALA A 322 -8.28 7.05 1.93
C ALA A 322 -9.46 7.18 0.97
N LEU A 323 -10.63 7.51 1.52
CA LEU A 323 -11.84 7.76 0.77
C LEU A 323 -12.55 8.97 1.39
N ARG A 324 -12.71 10.03 0.61
CA ARG A 324 -13.20 11.33 1.11
C ARG A 324 -12.33 11.78 2.29
N ASP A 325 -12.95 12.15 3.41
CA ASP A 325 -12.28 12.58 4.64
C ASP A 325 -12.08 11.44 5.66
N CYS A 326 -12.05 10.19 5.19
CA CYS A 326 -11.87 9.02 6.02
C CYS A 326 -10.70 8.14 5.56
N LEU A 327 -9.98 7.55 6.51
CA LEU A 327 -9.03 6.47 6.27
C LEU A 327 -9.69 5.15 6.69
N LEU A 328 -9.97 4.30 5.71
CA LEU A 328 -10.55 2.98 5.94
C LEU A 328 -9.44 1.97 6.25
N ALA A 329 -9.69 1.12 7.24
CA ALA A 329 -8.87 -0.03 7.60
C ALA A 329 -9.73 -1.30 7.49
N VAL A 330 -9.42 -2.13 6.49
CA VAL A 330 -10.23 -3.29 6.09
C VAL A 330 -9.48 -4.58 6.38
N GLY A 331 -10.15 -5.50 7.08
CA GLY A 331 -9.64 -6.83 7.37
C GLY A 331 -8.40 -6.79 8.28
N GLY A 332 -7.41 -7.62 7.98
CA GLY A 332 -6.16 -7.73 8.75
C GLY A 332 -6.20 -8.83 9.80
N VAL A 333 -5.23 -8.79 10.73
CA VAL A 333 -5.00 -9.86 11.72
C VAL A 333 -5.03 -9.31 13.14
N SER A 334 -5.77 -9.97 14.01
CA SER A 334 -5.78 -9.77 15.46
C SER A 334 -5.47 -11.11 16.16
N GLN A 335 -6.43 -11.71 16.88
CA GLN A 335 -6.31 -13.12 17.34
C GLN A 335 -6.46 -14.15 16.21
N GLY A 336 -6.99 -13.71 15.08
CA GLY A 336 -7.13 -14.44 13.81
C GLY A 336 -7.40 -13.44 12.69
N LEU A 337 -7.75 -13.91 11.50
CA LEU A 337 -8.17 -13.00 10.43
C LEU A 337 -9.46 -12.27 10.84
N SER A 338 -9.50 -10.96 10.59
CA SER A 338 -10.61 -10.10 10.93
C SER A 338 -11.45 -9.76 9.70
N THR A 339 -12.76 -9.62 9.89
CA THR A 339 -13.67 -9.02 8.90
C THR A 339 -13.96 -7.55 9.22
N ALA A 340 -13.35 -6.99 10.26
CA ALA A 340 -13.61 -5.62 10.69
C ALA A 340 -13.29 -4.60 9.58
N VAL A 341 -14.22 -3.69 9.38
CA VAL A 341 -14.08 -2.51 8.52
C VAL A 341 -14.32 -1.31 9.41
N GLU A 342 -13.29 -0.50 9.59
CA GLU A 342 -13.39 0.69 10.44
C GLU A 342 -12.79 1.87 9.69
N ALA A 343 -13.46 3.02 9.79
CA ALA A 343 -13.02 4.25 9.17
C ALA A 343 -12.69 5.28 10.25
N LEU A 344 -11.49 5.84 10.16
CA LEU A 344 -11.12 7.01 10.93
C LEU A 344 -11.51 8.25 10.12
N CYS A 345 -12.54 8.95 10.57
CA CYS A 345 -13.13 10.08 9.87
C CYS A 345 -12.95 11.38 10.67
N LEU A 346 -13.04 12.50 9.95
CA LEU A 346 -13.22 13.81 10.55
C LEU A 346 -14.72 14.10 10.68
N SER A 347 -15.12 14.74 11.77
CA SER A 347 -16.46 15.29 11.90
C SER A 347 -16.67 16.38 10.85
N ASP A 348 -17.80 16.33 10.13
CA ASP A 348 -18.21 17.45 9.29
C ASP A 348 -18.42 18.66 10.21
N SER A 349 -17.66 19.72 9.95
CA SER A 349 -17.70 20.97 10.70
C SER A 349 -18.75 21.90 10.13
#